data_AF-A0A7Y8BUD2-F1
#
_entry.id   AF-A0A7Y8BUD2-F1
#
_cell.length_a   1.000
_cell.length_b   1.000
_cell.length_c   1.000
_cell.angle_alpha   90.00
_cell.angle_beta   90.00
_cell.angle_gamma   90.00
#
_symmetry.space_group_name_H-M   'P 1'
#
loop_
_entity.id
_entity.type
_entity.pdbx_description
1 polymer ?
#
loop_
_entity_poly.entity_id
_entity_poly.type
_entity_poly.pdbx_seq_one_letter_code
_entity_poly.pdbx_strand_id
1 'polypeptide(L)'
;MRVIGWLKFILMAIGFIAVLKYGFMALIPFGGDSGDDTSIQIYPSPNGRYSVAHVWHTGGGALAPFCWDSLFVFDNLLDVAEVVKKPDYEVYSSECDTFSDHEISPKVQWASNHDLQIDFAIVTTRMYSRQVSLRGLDASGAIQIKFSAYR
;
A
#
# COMPACT_ATOMS: atom_id res chain seq x y z
N MET A 1 13.12 60.18 -3.58
CA MET A 1 12.02 59.41 -4.21
C MET A 1 12.42 58.05 -4.80
N ARG A 2 13.70 57.73 -5.05
CA ARG A 2 14.13 56.42 -5.62
C ARG A 2 14.05 55.21 -4.67
N VAL A 3 14.22 55.41 -3.36
CA VAL A 3 14.29 54.31 -2.36
C VAL A 3 12.91 53.65 -2.11
N ILE A 4 11.84 54.44 -2.13
CA ILE A 4 10.46 53.97 -1.93
C ILE A 4 9.97 53.08 -3.09
N GLY A 5 10.44 53.34 -4.32
CA GLY A 5 10.14 52.48 -5.47
C GLY A 5 10.76 51.08 -5.30
N TRP A 6 12.03 51.03 -4.88
CA TRP A 6 12.75 49.78 -4.66
C TRP A 6 12.16 48.94 -3.53
N LEU A 7 11.75 49.57 -2.43
CA LEU A 7 11.11 48.87 -1.32
C LEU A 7 9.80 48.18 -1.73
N LYS A 8 9.01 48.81 -2.61
CA LYS A 8 7.75 48.23 -3.12
C LYS A 8 8.01 47.01 -3.99
N PHE A 9 9.05 47.01 -4.83
CA PHE A 9 9.43 45.84 -5.64
C PHE A 9 9.87 44.67 -4.77
N ILE A 10 10.63 44.93 -3.71
CA ILE A 10 11.07 43.88 -2.78
C ILE A 10 9.88 43.25 -2.06
N LEU A 11 8.94 44.06 -1.56
CA LEU A 11 7.72 43.55 -0.90
C LEU A 11 6.82 42.75 -1.86
N MET A 12 6.71 43.18 -3.11
CA MET A 12 5.95 42.46 -4.13
C MET A 12 6.60 41.12 -4.50
N ALA A 13 7.93 41.07 -4.60
CA ALA A 13 8.67 39.85 -4.86
C ALA A 13 8.55 38.85 -3.70
N ILE A 14 8.63 39.31 -2.44
CA ILE A 14 8.45 38.46 -1.26
C ILE A 14 7.02 37.91 -1.22
N GLY A 15 6.01 38.75 -1.49
CA GLY A 15 4.61 38.31 -1.56
C GLY A 15 4.39 37.27 -2.67
N PHE A 16 4.98 37.47 -3.84
CA PHE A 16 4.88 36.53 -4.97
C PHE A 16 5.56 35.18 -4.66
N ILE A 17 6.74 35.19 -4.04
CA ILE A 17 7.44 33.97 -3.61
C ILE A 17 6.66 33.25 -2.51
N ALA A 18 6.03 33.96 -1.58
CA ALA A 18 5.17 33.36 -0.57
C ALA A 18 3.95 32.68 -1.21
N VAL A 19 3.24 33.36 -2.11
CA VAL A 19 2.09 32.76 -2.83
C VAL A 19 2.52 31.56 -3.68
N LEU A 20 3.68 31.61 -4.33
CA LEU A 20 4.22 30.45 -5.06
C LEU A 20 4.54 29.29 -4.14
N LYS A 21 5.21 29.53 -3.00
CA LYS A 21 5.60 28.47 -2.06
C LYS A 21 4.38 27.80 -1.41
N TYR A 22 3.40 28.58 -0.97
CA TYR A 22 2.18 28.07 -0.35
C TYR A 22 1.16 27.54 -1.37
N GLY A 23 1.11 28.14 -2.56
CA GLY A 23 0.30 27.65 -3.68
C GLY A 23 0.80 26.31 -4.23
N PHE A 24 2.12 26.09 -4.27
CA PHE A 24 2.68 24.78 -4.63
C PHE A 24 2.34 23.71 -3.58
N MET A 25 2.33 24.05 -2.28
CA MET A 25 1.89 23.13 -1.23
C MET A 25 0.39 22.79 -1.30
N ALA A 26 -0.44 23.68 -1.83
CA ALA A 26 -1.87 23.41 -2.06
C ALA A 26 -2.14 22.54 -3.32
N LEU A 27 -1.14 22.39 -4.19
CA LEU A 27 -1.21 21.52 -5.39
C LEU A 27 -0.51 20.18 -5.21
N ILE A 28 0.17 19.96 -4.07
CA ILE A 28 0.49 18.60 -3.62
C ILE A 28 -0.84 18.03 -3.15
N PRO A 29 -1.37 16.95 -3.76
CA PRO A 29 -2.52 16.27 -3.23
C PRO A 29 -2.08 15.66 -1.89
N PHE A 30 -2.32 16.37 -0.79
CA PHE A 30 -2.47 15.73 0.51
C PHE A 30 -3.68 14.83 0.34
N GLY A 31 -3.41 13.50 0.33
CA GLY A 31 -4.37 12.43 0.14
C GLY A 31 -5.66 12.67 0.91
N GLY A 32 -6.63 13.20 0.17
CA GLY A 32 -7.89 13.71 0.68
C GLY A 32 -8.91 13.54 -0.41
N ASP A 33 -9.05 12.31 -0.89
CA ASP A 33 -10.29 11.88 -1.53
C ASP A 33 -10.95 10.88 -0.58
N SER A 34 -11.98 11.39 0.07
CA SER A 34 -12.83 10.65 0.98
C SER A 34 -13.62 9.60 0.21
N GLY A 35 -13.20 8.34 0.32
CA GLY A 35 -13.98 7.19 -0.13
C GLY A 35 -13.08 6.09 -0.69
N ASP A 36 -12.58 5.22 0.18
CA ASP A 36 -11.95 3.95 -0.18
C ASP A 36 -10.65 4.07 -1.01
N ASP A 37 -9.58 4.48 -0.34
CA ASP A 37 -8.24 4.42 -0.90
C ASP A 37 -7.81 2.96 -1.03
N THR A 38 -7.93 2.43 -2.25
CA THR A 38 -7.39 1.13 -2.63
C THR A 38 -6.03 1.35 -3.27
N SER A 39 -4.98 0.87 -2.60
CA SER A 39 -3.64 0.93 -3.15
C SER A 39 -3.19 -0.47 -3.57
N ILE A 40 -2.43 -0.52 -4.67
CA ILE A 40 -1.96 -1.77 -5.26
C ILE A 40 -0.45 -1.65 -5.48
N GLN A 41 0.31 -2.59 -4.94
CA GLN A 41 1.73 -2.75 -5.17
C GLN A 41 2.00 -4.11 -5.82
N ILE A 42 2.87 -4.15 -6.83
CA ILE A 42 3.14 -5.37 -7.59
C ILE A 42 4.57 -5.84 -7.33
N TYR A 43 4.72 -7.12 -7.02
CA TYR A 43 6.00 -7.80 -6.80
C TYR A 43 6.18 -8.90 -7.86
N PRO A 44 6.92 -8.62 -8.95
CA PRO A 44 7.15 -9.61 -10.00
C PRO A 44 8.11 -10.72 -9.51
N SER A 45 7.87 -11.94 -9.98
CA SER A 45 8.77 -13.07 -9.76
C SER A 45 10.11 -12.84 -10.46
N PRO A 46 11.19 -13.53 -10.05
CA PRO A 46 12.52 -13.33 -10.66
C PRO A 46 12.57 -13.62 -12.17
N ASN A 47 11.71 -14.52 -12.67
CA ASN A 47 11.55 -14.81 -14.10
C ASN A 47 10.51 -13.95 -14.81
N GLY A 48 9.79 -13.07 -14.10
CA GLY A 48 8.76 -12.18 -14.64
C GLY A 48 7.47 -12.86 -15.11
N ARG A 49 7.33 -14.18 -14.91
CA ARG A 49 6.14 -14.93 -15.35
C ARG A 49 4.96 -14.78 -14.39
N TYR A 50 5.23 -14.63 -13.11
CA TYR A 50 4.21 -14.50 -12.08
C TYR A 50 4.40 -13.18 -11.35
N SER A 51 3.33 -12.68 -10.76
CA SER A 51 3.37 -11.48 -9.94
C SER A 51 2.50 -11.66 -8.71
N VAL A 52 2.89 -10.99 -7.63
CA VAL A 52 2.04 -10.81 -6.46
C VAL A 52 1.51 -9.39 -6.47
N ALA A 53 0.19 -9.22 -6.43
CA ALA A 53 -0.44 -7.93 -6.17
C ALA A 53 -0.75 -7.86 -4.68
N HIS A 54 -0.18 -6.87 -4.02
CA HIS A 54 -0.47 -6.49 -2.66
C HIS A 54 -1.46 -5.36 -2.68
N VAL A 55 -2.66 -5.64 -2.19
CA VAL A 55 -3.79 -4.72 -2.19
C VAL A 55 -4.16 -4.44 -0.76
N TRP A 56 -4.06 -3.19 -0.35
CA TRP A 56 -4.63 -2.75 0.92
C TRP A 56 -5.73 -1.74 0.67
N HIS A 57 -6.76 -1.86 1.47
CA HIS A 57 -7.97 -1.08 1.41
C HIS A 57 -8.20 -0.44 2.78
N THR A 58 -8.03 0.87 2.83
CA THR A 58 -8.28 1.69 4.01
C THR A 58 -9.55 2.48 3.84
N GLY A 59 -10.40 2.45 4.85
CA GLY A 59 -11.64 3.20 4.84
C GLY A 59 -12.21 3.35 6.22
N GLY A 60 -13.45 3.82 6.27
CA GLY A 60 -14.11 4.12 7.53
C GLY A 60 -13.58 5.44 8.10
N GLY A 61 -14.48 6.40 8.27
CA GLY A 61 -14.11 7.70 8.82
C GLY A 61 -13.61 7.62 10.27
N ALA A 62 -13.45 8.77 10.91
CA ALA A 62 -12.86 8.92 12.23
C ALA A 62 -13.45 8.03 13.36
N LEU A 63 -14.67 7.51 13.19
CA LEU A 63 -15.39 6.75 14.21
C LEU A 63 -15.36 5.23 14.01
N ALA A 64 -15.01 4.75 12.81
CA ALA A 64 -14.98 3.32 12.51
C ALA A 64 -13.94 3.01 11.42
N PRO A 65 -12.65 3.30 11.66
CA PRO A 65 -11.62 3.02 10.67
C PRO A 65 -11.48 1.51 10.48
N PHE A 66 -11.33 1.10 9.24
CA PHE A 66 -10.98 -0.27 8.87
C PHE A 66 -9.81 -0.26 7.88
N CYS A 67 -9.01 -1.30 7.95
CA CYS A 67 -7.94 -1.53 7.01
C CYS A 67 -7.84 -3.03 6.77
N TRP A 68 -7.96 -3.43 5.51
CA TRP A 68 -7.81 -4.80 5.05
C TRP A 68 -6.67 -4.90 4.07
N ASP A 69 -5.94 -6.00 4.16
CA ASP A 69 -4.77 -6.29 3.36
C ASP A 69 -4.93 -7.68 2.74
N SER A 70 -4.82 -7.77 1.41
CA SER A 70 -4.91 -8.99 0.64
C SER A 70 -3.76 -9.12 -0.34
N LEU A 71 -3.25 -10.34 -0.52
CA LEU A 71 -2.25 -10.67 -1.53
C LEU A 71 -2.85 -11.61 -2.57
N PHE A 72 -2.65 -11.29 -3.84
CA PHE A 72 -3.10 -12.07 -4.99
C PHE A 72 -1.92 -12.54 -5.82
N VAL A 73 -1.85 -13.83 -6.14
CA VAL A 73 -0.79 -14.39 -6.99
C VAL A 73 -1.38 -14.78 -8.33
N PHE A 74 -0.78 -14.30 -9.42
CA PHE A 74 -1.31 -14.48 -10.77
C PHE A 74 -0.19 -14.55 -11.83
N ASP A 75 -0.51 -15.11 -13.00
CA ASP A 75 0.36 -15.06 -14.17
C ASP A 75 0.35 -13.63 -14.74
N ASN A 76 1.52 -13.10 -15.08
CA ASN A 76 1.71 -11.70 -15.48
C ASN A 76 1.00 -11.32 -16.79
N LEU A 77 0.45 -12.30 -17.51
CA LEU A 77 -0.44 -12.09 -18.67
C LEU A 77 -1.85 -11.64 -18.28
N LEU A 78 -2.25 -11.79 -17.01
CA LEU A 78 -3.56 -11.40 -16.50
C LEU A 78 -3.55 -9.93 -16.02
N ASP A 79 -4.68 -9.26 -16.20
CA ASP A 79 -4.86 -7.89 -15.70
C ASP A 79 -5.14 -7.88 -14.19
N VAL A 80 -4.40 -7.05 -13.46
CA VAL A 80 -4.49 -6.96 -12.00
C VAL A 80 -5.88 -6.54 -11.55
N ALA A 81 -6.53 -5.63 -12.28
CA ALA A 81 -7.87 -5.16 -11.94
C ALA A 81 -8.96 -6.24 -12.09
N GLU A 82 -8.70 -7.28 -12.90
CA GLU A 82 -9.57 -8.44 -13.00
C GLU A 82 -9.24 -9.49 -11.92
N VAL A 83 -7.95 -9.71 -11.65
CA VAL A 83 -7.45 -10.66 -10.65
C VAL A 83 -7.96 -10.32 -9.25
N VAL A 84 -7.89 -9.04 -8.84
CA VAL A 84 -8.30 -8.60 -7.49
C VAL A 84 -9.80 -8.79 -7.23
N LYS A 85 -10.61 -8.92 -8.28
CA LYS A 85 -12.06 -9.20 -8.16
C LYS A 85 -12.36 -10.70 -7.98
N LYS A 86 -11.37 -11.58 -8.11
CA LYS A 86 -11.53 -13.03 -8.10
C LYS A 86 -10.84 -13.63 -6.87
N PRO A 87 -11.61 -14.20 -5.91
CA PRO A 87 -11.04 -14.76 -4.68
C PRO A 87 -10.17 -16.00 -4.93
N ASP A 88 -10.21 -16.59 -6.13
CA ASP A 88 -9.39 -17.74 -6.49
C ASP A 88 -7.90 -17.43 -6.51
N TYR A 89 -7.52 -16.18 -6.77
CA TYR A 89 -6.12 -15.74 -6.79
C TYR A 89 -5.63 -15.22 -5.44
N GLU A 90 -6.53 -15.04 -4.47
CA GLU A 90 -6.18 -14.57 -3.13
C GLU A 90 -5.46 -15.67 -2.36
N VAL A 91 -4.24 -15.38 -1.93
CA VAL A 91 -3.40 -16.30 -1.13
C VAL A 91 -3.26 -15.86 0.33
N TYR A 92 -3.52 -14.59 0.61
CA TYR A 92 -3.47 -14.02 1.94
C TYR A 92 -4.55 -12.96 2.07
N SER A 93 -5.23 -12.93 3.21
CA SER A 93 -6.07 -11.79 3.60
C SER A 93 -6.08 -11.63 5.11
N SER A 94 -5.89 -10.40 5.59
CA SER A 94 -6.00 -10.05 7.02
C SER A 94 -6.28 -8.55 7.21
N GLU A 95 -6.66 -8.15 8.41
CA GLU A 95 -6.64 -6.73 8.76
C GLU A 95 -5.20 -6.20 8.75
N CYS A 96 -5.00 -4.96 8.30
CA CYS A 96 -3.67 -4.37 8.26
C CYS A 96 -2.99 -4.36 9.63
N ASP A 97 -1.68 -4.59 9.61
CA ASP A 97 -0.84 -4.61 10.80
C ASP A 97 0.54 -4.01 10.51
N THR A 98 1.33 -3.85 11.57
CA THR A 98 2.72 -3.42 11.48
C THR A 98 3.60 -4.35 12.29
N PHE A 99 4.79 -4.62 11.79
CA PHE A 99 5.82 -5.34 12.53
C PHE A 99 6.33 -4.51 13.72
N SER A 100 7.07 -5.16 14.63
CA SER A 100 7.63 -4.54 15.83
C SER A 100 8.70 -3.46 15.52
N ASP A 101 9.26 -3.46 14.33
CA ASP A 101 10.15 -2.43 13.78
C ASP A 101 9.40 -1.25 13.12
N HIS A 102 8.06 -1.24 13.20
CA HIS A 102 7.15 -0.31 12.53
C HIS A 102 7.11 -0.42 10.99
N GLU A 103 7.66 -1.48 10.41
CA GLU A 103 7.46 -1.76 8.99
C GLU A 103 6.03 -2.27 8.73
N ILE A 104 5.54 -2.03 7.51
CA ILE A 104 4.19 -2.43 7.08
C ILE A 104 4.14 -3.95 6.90
N SER A 105 3.08 -4.58 7.42
CA SER A 105 2.77 -6.00 7.22
C SER A 105 1.67 -6.17 6.18
N PRO A 106 1.75 -7.20 5.30
CA PRO A 106 2.77 -8.24 5.22
C PRO A 106 4.00 -7.84 4.37
N LYS A 107 5.13 -8.53 4.60
CA LYS A 107 6.32 -8.49 3.73
C LYS A 107 6.25 -9.63 2.73
N VAL A 108 6.46 -9.31 1.45
CA VAL A 108 6.40 -10.26 0.33
C VAL A 108 7.80 -10.44 -0.25
N GLN A 109 8.29 -11.68 -0.33
CA GLN A 109 9.60 -12.00 -0.86
C GLN A 109 9.57 -13.26 -1.72
N TRP A 110 10.08 -13.17 -2.95
CA TRP A 110 10.30 -14.33 -3.79
C TRP A 110 11.58 -15.06 -3.38
N ALA A 111 11.45 -16.31 -2.93
CA ALA A 111 12.59 -17.18 -2.63
C ALA A 111 13.12 -17.88 -3.89
N SER A 112 12.25 -18.14 -4.87
CA SER A 112 12.60 -18.69 -6.18
C SER A 112 11.58 -18.25 -7.25
N ASN A 113 11.68 -18.80 -8.46
CA ASN A 113 10.66 -18.62 -9.50
C ASN A 113 9.29 -19.21 -9.15
N HIS A 114 9.25 -20.13 -8.18
CA HIS A 114 8.06 -20.91 -7.80
C HIS A 114 7.80 -20.92 -6.28
N ASP A 115 8.64 -20.27 -5.49
CA ASP A 115 8.51 -20.21 -4.04
C ASP A 115 8.37 -18.76 -3.59
N LEU A 116 7.27 -18.49 -2.89
CA LEU A 116 6.95 -17.20 -2.31
C LEU A 116 6.96 -17.31 -0.78
N GLN A 117 7.66 -16.39 -0.13
CA GLN A 117 7.62 -16.21 1.32
C GLN A 117 6.78 -14.98 1.65
N ILE A 118 5.80 -15.16 2.53
CA ILE A 118 4.95 -14.10 3.07
C ILE A 118 5.13 -14.07 4.57
N ASP A 119 5.72 -12.98 5.04
CA ASP A 119 5.91 -12.72 6.46
C ASP A 119 4.83 -11.73 6.90
N PHE A 120 4.12 -12.02 7.99
CA PHE A 120 3.08 -11.12 8.50
C PHE A 120 3.17 -10.96 10.01
N ALA A 121 2.79 -9.78 10.49
CA ALA A 121 2.71 -9.47 11.90
C ALA A 121 1.40 -9.97 12.51
N ILE A 122 1.48 -10.40 13.78
CA ILE A 122 0.35 -10.72 14.64
C ILE A 122 0.50 -9.89 15.90
N VAL A 123 -0.07 -8.69 15.91
CA VAL A 123 -0.03 -7.83 17.10
C VAL A 123 -0.94 -8.37 18.20
N THR A 124 -0.32 -8.95 19.23
CA THR A 124 -0.99 -9.60 20.38
C THR A 124 -1.65 -8.66 21.39
N THR A 125 -1.56 -7.34 21.22
CA THR A 125 -2.13 -6.37 22.18
C THR A 125 -3.61 -6.09 21.95
N ARG A 126 -4.22 -6.67 20.90
CA ARG A 126 -5.64 -6.50 20.61
C ARG A 126 -6.48 -7.49 21.42
N MET A 127 -7.59 -7.01 21.98
CA MET A 127 -8.53 -7.83 22.76
C MET A 127 -9.38 -8.80 21.90
N TYR A 128 -9.33 -8.70 20.56
CA TYR A 128 -10.15 -9.49 19.65
C TYR A 128 -9.30 -10.38 18.73
N SER A 129 -9.81 -11.59 18.51
CA SER A 129 -9.29 -12.57 17.54
C SER A 129 -9.34 -11.99 16.13
N ARG A 130 -8.22 -12.02 15.40
CA ARG A 130 -8.15 -11.66 13.98
C ARG A 130 -8.36 -12.89 13.11
N GLN A 131 -9.15 -12.73 12.07
CA GLN A 131 -9.25 -13.73 11.02
C GLN A 131 -8.16 -13.47 9.99
N VAL A 132 -7.30 -14.48 9.78
CA VAL A 132 -6.29 -14.48 8.73
C VAL A 132 -6.65 -15.62 7.78
N SER A 133 -6.80 -15.32 6.50
CA SER A 133 -7.00 -16.29 5.44
C SER A 133 -5.66 -16.58 4.77
N LEU A 134 -5.28 -17.85 4.69
CA LEU A 134 -4.00 -18.30 4.12
C LEU A 134 -4.23 -19.41 3.11
N ARG A 135 -3.60 -19.30 1.94
CA ARG A 135 -3.56 -20.34 0.90
C ARG A 135 -2.12 -20.67 0.54
N GLY A 136 -1.71 -21.91 0.76
CA GLY A 136 -0.33 -22.36 0.50
C GLY A 136 0.03 -22.56 -0.98
N LEU A 137 -0.93 -22.41 -1.90
CA LEU A 137 -0.75 -22.57 -3.34
C LEU A 137 -1.53 -21.48 -4.07
N ASP A 138 -1.01 -21.02 -5.21
CA ASP A 138 -1.74 -20.12 -6.09
C ASP A 138 -2.86 -20.83 -6.85
N ALA A 139 -3.67 -20.06 -7.59
CA ALA A 139 -4.78 -20.59 -8.39
C ALA A 139 -4.35 -21.67 -9.40
N SER A 140 -3.14 -21.59 -9.95
CA SER A 140 -2.61 -22.57 -10.90
C SER A 140 -1.93 -23.78 -10.24
N GLY A 141 -1.61 -23.69 -8.95
CA GLY A 141 -0.81 -24.67 -8.21
C GLY A 141 0.68 -24.68 -8.58
N ALA A 142 1.16 -23.72 -9.38
CA ALA A 142 2.54 -23.61 -9.82
C ALA A 142 3.45 -22.89 -8.82
N ILE A 143 2.88 -22.08 -7.92
CA ILE A 143 3.58 -21.30 -6.91
C ILE A 143 3.26 -21.83 -5.52
N GLN A 144 4.30 -22.20 -4.78
CA GLN A 144 4.20 -22.57 -3.37
C GLN A 144 4.34 -21.31 -2.52
N ILE A 145 3.39 -21.10 -1.61
CA ILE A 145 3.40 -20.00 -0.67
C ILE A 145 3.71 -20.53 0.73
N LYS A 146 4.77 -19.98 1.32
CA LYS A 146 5.17 -20.22 2.70
C LYS A 146 4.86 -19.00 3.53
N PHE A 147 4.34 -19.24 4.72
CA PHE A 147 3.92 -18.20 5.63
C PHE A 147 4.76 -18.22 6.90
N SER A 148 5.11 -17.06 7.42
CA SER A 148 5.70 -16.92 8.74
C SER A 148 5.05 -15.77 9.49
N ALA A 149 4.65 -16.06 10.72
CA ALA A 149 3.98 -15.11 11.59
C ALA A 149 4.97 -14.56 12.62
N TYR A 150 4.99 -13.24 12.77
CA TYR A 150 5.89 -12.53 13.67
C TYR A 150 5.09 -11.73 14.71
N ARG A 151 5.70 -11.51 15.86
CA ARG A 151 5.08 -10.78 16.98
C ARG A 151 5.62 -9.35 17.09
#